data_AF-A0A7X6VRQ3-F1
#
_entry.id   AF-A0A7X6VRQ3-F1
#
_cell.length_a   1.000
_cell.length_b   1.000
_cell.length_c   1.000
_cell.angle_alpha   90.00
_cell.angle_beta   90.00
_cell.angle_gamma   90.00
#
_symmetry.space_group_name_H-M   'P 1'
#
loop_
_entity.id
_entity.type
_entity.pdbx_description
1 polymer ?
#
loop_
_entity_poly.entity_id
_entity_poly.type
_entity_poly.pdbx_seq_one_letter_code
_entity_poly.pdbx_strand_id
1 'polypeptide(L)'
;MVNTPVDIYYIDRTIYNYDSFAEKWLVIESGSTNSEELLISELNPLSNFRFKHINSVEKINFDKIDGTECLVVMCKPSIESELLESLWKEFEYHIWIDYKDKVIKKAKLSAVNKQMENTTLSLEAEFLDINKTVSIKPPVEN
;
A
#
# COMPACT_ATOMS: atom_id res chain seq x y z
N MET A 1 -0.15 -11.69 16.31
CA MET A 1 0.94 -11.39 15.35
C MET A 1 1.11 -9.87 15.25
N VAL A 2 1.50 -9.22 16.34
CA VAL A 2 1.84 -7.78 16.36
C VAL A 2 3.33 -7.73 16.72
N ASN A 3 4.13 -6.95 15.99
CA ASN A 3 5.59 -6.83 16.14
C ASN A 3 6.41 -8.09 15.81
N THR A 4 5.88 -9.03 15.04
CA THR A 4 6.70 -10.11 14.49
C THR A 4 7.19 -9.67 13.11
N PRO A 5 8.52 -9.59 12.87
CA PRO A 5 9.03 -9.37 11.52
C PRO A 5 8.61 -10.55 10.63
N VAL A 6 8.05 -10.24 9.46
CA VAL A 6 7.64 -11.25 8.49
C VAL A 6 8.31 -10.91 7.17
N ASP A 7 8.94 -11.90 6.56
CA ASP A 7 9.47 -11.79 5.21
C ASP A 7 8.56 -12.57 4.25
N ILE A 8 8.02 -11.87 3.25
CA ILE A 8 7.16 -12.44 2.23
C ILE A 8 7.71 -12.09 0.86
N TYR A 9 7.91 -13.09 0.01
CA TYR A 9 8.25 -12.92 -1.40
C TYR A 9 7.12 -13.47 -2.25
N TYR A 10 6.74 -12.73 -3.29
CA TYR A 10 5.81 -13.19 -4.31
C TYR A 10 6.49 -13.17 -5.67
N ILE A 11 6.81 -14.34 -6.20
CA ILE A 11 7.61 -14.51 -7.43
C ILE A 11 6.92 -15.55 -8.29
N ASP A 12 6.62 -15.21 -9.55
CA ASP A 12 6.01 -16.12 -10.53
C ASP A 12 4.85 -16.94 -9.95
N ARG A 13 3.91 -16.24 -9.28
CA ARG A 13 2.76 -16.87 -8.63
C ARG A 13 3.14 -17.85 -7.51
N THR A 14 4.26 -17.66 -6.83
CA THR A 14 4.64 -18.45 -5.66
C THR A 14 4.88 -17.52 -4.48
N ILE A 15 4.22 -17.80 -3.36
CA ILE A 15 4.40 -17.09 -2.09
C ILE A 15 5.46 -17.84 -1.29
N TYR A 16 6.50 -17.13 -0.88
CA TYR A 16 7.48 -17.60 0.09
C TYR A 16 7.28 -16.79 1.36
N ASN A 17 6.86 -17.43 2.44
CA ASN A 17 6.65 -16.78 3.73
C ASN A 17 7.63 -17.36 4.74
N TYR A 18 8.45 -16.51 5.34
CA TYR A 18 9.41 -16.95 6.35
C TYR A 18 8.71 -17.19 7.68
N ASP A 19 8.71 -18.44 8.14
CA ASP A 19 8.28 -18.79 9.48
C ASP A 19 9.46 -18.59 10.45
N SER A 20 9.42 -17.48 11.19
CA SER A 20 10.47 -17.14 12.17
C SER A 20 10.56 -18.12 13.34
N PHE A 21 9.51 -18.90 13.62
CA PHE A 21 9.52 -19.88 14.72
C PHE A 21 10.19 -21.19 14.29
N ALA A 22 9.91 -21.64 13.07
CA ALA A 22 10.50 -22.85 12.52
C ALA A 22 11.78 -22.61 11.69
N GLU A 23 12.19 -21.35 11.55
CA GLU A 23 13.36 -20.89 10.78
C GLU A 23 13.39 -21.43 9.35
N LYS A 24 12.21 -21.49 8.70
CA LYS A 24 12.04 -22.10 7.38
C LYS A 24 11.14 -21.28 6.46
N TRP A 25 11.36 -21.44 5.17
CA TRP A 25 10.48 -20.88 4.14
C TRP A 25 9.27 -21.80 3.93
N LEU A 26 8.09 -21.24 4.11
CA LEU A 26 6.85 -21.86 3.64
C LEU A 26 6.63 -21.43 2.20
N VAL A 27 6.71 -22.40 1.28
CA VAL A 27 6.52 -22.21 -0.16
C VAL A 27 5.09 -22.61 -0.54
N ILE A 28 4.33 -21.67 -1.11
CA ILE A 28 2.93 -21.85 -1.49
C ILE A 28 2.80 -21.45 -2.97
N GLU A 29 2.62 -22.43 -3.85
CA GLU A 29 2.39 -22.21 -5.28
C GLU A 29 0.94 -21.78 -5.52
N SER A 30 0.73 -20.56 -6.03
CA SER A 30 -0.60 -20.03 -6.32
C SER A 30 -1.18 -20.67 -7.59
N GLY A 31 -2.33 -21.30 -7.40
CA GLY A 31 -2.90 -22.30 -8.30
C GLY A 31 -3.72 -23.37 -7.56
N SER A 32 -3.59 -23.43 -6.24
CA SER A 32 -4.32 -24.39 -5.41
C SER A 32 -5.70 -23.86 -4.95
N THR A 33 -5.83 -22.56 -4.63
CA THR A 33 -7.08 -21.98 -4.10
C THR A 33 -7.23 -20.45 -4.36
N ASN A 34 -8.47 -19.96 -4.48
CA ASN A 34 -8.77 -18.52 -4.64
C ASN A 34 -8.33 -17.65 -3.45
N SER A 35 -8.12 -18.24 -2.27
CA SER A 35 -7.79 -17.52 -1.04
C SER A 35 -6.39 -16.91 -1.06
N GLU A 36 -5.44 -17.50 -1.79
CA GLU A 36 -4.05 -17.02 -1.90
C GLU A 36 -3.97 -15.75 -2.75
N GLU A 37 -4.68 -15.72 -3.88
CA GLU A 37 -4.76 -14.52 -4.73
C GLU A 37 -5.42 -13.36 -3.99
N LEU A 38 -6.44 -13.66 -3.17
CA LEU A 38 -7.07 -12.67 -2.31
C LEU A 38 -6.08 -12.09 -1.28
N LEU A 39 -5.32 -12.94 -0.58
CA LEU A 39 -4.30 -12.50 0.38
C LEU A 39 -3.27 -11.55 -0.27
N ILE A 40 -2.75 -11.90 -1.45
CA ILE A 40 -1.78 -11.04 -2.15
C ILE A 40 -2.42 -9.72 -2.58
N SER A 41 -3.69 -9.74 -2.99
CA SER A 41 -4.42 -8.52 -3.31
C SER A 41 -4.61 -7.60 -2.09
N GLU A 42 -4.81 -8.18 -0.90
CA GLU A 42 -4.93 -7.46 0.38
C GLU A 42 -3.58 -6.90 0.83
N LEU A 43 -2.48 -7.63 0.61
CA LEU A 43 -1.13 -7.19 0.96
C LEU A 43 -0.59 -6.11 0.03
N ASN A 44 -1.18 -5.91 -1.15
CA ASN A 44 -0.73 -4.90 -2.09
C ASN A 44 -0.99 -3.50 -1.50
N PRO A 45 0.05 -2.73 -1.09
CA PRO A 45 -0.15 -1.45 -0.43
C PRO A 45 -0.81 -0.42 -1.36
N LEU A 46 -0.63 -0.56 -2.68
CA LEU A 46 -1.24 0.31 -3.69
C LEU A 46 -2.76 0.14 -3.81
N SER A 47 -3.30 -0.99 -3.36
CA SER A 47 -4.75 -1.22 -3.37
C SER A 47 -5.50 -0.15 -2.56
N ASN A 48 -4.88 0.38 -1.50
CA ASN A 48 -5.43 1.43 -0.64
C ASN A 48 -5.57 2.80 -1.34
N PHE A 49 -4.97 2.96 -2.52
CA PHE A 49 -4.98 4.20 -3.31
C PHE A 49 -5.74 4.03 -4.64
N ARG A 50 -6.60 3.01 -4.74
CA ARG A 50 -7.53 2.84 -5.86
C ARG A 50 -8.86 3.56 -5.57
N PHE A 51 -9.25 4.46 -6.47
CA PHE A 51 -10.40 5.34 -6.29
C PHE A 51 -11.51 4.95 -7.27
N LYS A 52 -12.74 4.78 -6.76
CA LYS A 52 -13.95 4.61 -7.59
C LYS A 52 -14.27 5.93 -8.29
N HIS A 53 -14.34 7.01 -7.51
CA HIS A 53 -14.58 8.36 -8.00
C HIS A 53 -13.75 9.36 -7.20
N ILE A 54 -13.17 10.34 -7.90
CA ILE A 54 -12.48 11.48 -7.30
C ILE A 54 -13.41 12.68 -7.44
N ASN A 55 -13.91 13.21 -6.31
CA ASN A 55 -14.91 14.27 -6.30
C ASN A 55 -14.29 15.66 -6.51
N SER A 56 -13.57 16.17 -5.49
CA SER A 56 -12.83 17.42 -5.56
C SER A 56 -11.36 17.17 -5.25
N VAL A 57 -10.50 17.94 -5.90
CA VAL A 57 -9.06 17.97 -5.67
C VAL A 57 -8.67 19.40 -5.37
N GLU A 58 -8.03 19.61 -4.24
CA GLU A 58 -7.55 20.92 -3.81
C GLU A 58 -6.03 20.93 -3.80
N LYS A 59 -5.44 22.00 -4.35
CA LYS A 59 -4.03 22.25 -4.17
C LYS A 59 -3.81 22.79 -2.76
N ILE A 60 -2.95 22.12 -2.00
CA ILE A 60 -2.60 22.56 -0.64
C ILE A 60 -1.39 23.49 -0.69
N ASN A 61 -0.25 22.97 -1.14
CA ASN A 61 1.02 23.71 -1.19
C ASN A 61 2.02 22.99 -2.13
N PHE A 62 3.27 23.44 -2.08
CA PHE A 62 4.41 22.68 -2.57
C PHE A 62 5.24 22.22 -1.37
N ASP A 63 5.78 21.01 -1.46
CA ASP A 63 6.61 20.40 -0.43
C ASP A 63 7.76 19.61 -1.08
N LYS A 64 8.86 19.39 -0.36
CA LYS A 64 10.02 18.67 -0.90
C LYS A 64 10.10 17.26 -0.36
N ILE A 65 10.10 16.28 -1.25
CA ILE A 65 10.38 14.87 -0.96
C ILE A 65 11.72 14.52 -1.60
N ASP A 66 12.71 14.15 -0.79
CA ASP A 66 14.07 13.81 -1.24
C ASP A 66 14.70 14.85 -2.19
N GLY A 67 14.53 16.14 -1.85
CA GLY A 67 15.02 17.26 -2.66
C GLY A 67 14.19 17.57 -3.91
N THR A 68 13.19 16.74 -4.23
CA THR A 68 12.24 16.94 -5.34
C THR A 68 11.08 17.81 -4.88
N GLU A 69 10.85 18.94 -5.57
CA GLU A 69 9.67 19.77 -5.32
C GLU A 69 8.41 19.09 -5.86
N CYS A 70 7.50 18.76 -4.96
CA CYS A 70 6.24 18.10 -5.25
C CYS A 70 5.07 19.06 -5.05
N LEU A 71 4.10 19.01 -5.96
CA LEU A 71 2.78 19.59 -5.77
C LEU A 71 2.00 18.70 -4.80
N VAL A 72 1.56 19.28 -3.67
CA VAL A 72 0.71 18.55 -2.72
C VAL A 72 -0.74 18.85 -3.03
N VAL A 73 -1.50 17.79 -3.28
CA VAL A 73 -2.95 17.87 -3.47
C VAL A 73 -3.67 17.06 -2.41
N MET A 74 -4.86 17.52 -2.03
CA MET A 74 -5.77 16.84 -1.12
C MET A 74 -7.05 16.50 -1.85
N CYS A 75 -7.58 15.30 -1.59
CA CYS A 75 -8.87 14.89 -2.13
C CYS A 75 -9.63 13.98 -1.15
N LYS A 76 -10.95 13.92 -1.33
CA LYS A 76 -11.87 13.05 -0.58
C LYS A 76 -12.61 12.13 -1.55
N PRO A 77 -11.95 11.09 -2.08
CA PRO A 77 -12.53 10.19 -3.07
C PRO A 77 -13.42 9.14 -2.40
N SER A 78 -14.23 8.46 -3.21
CA SER A 78 -14.74 7.13 -2.87
C SER A 78 -13.71 6.07 -3.27
N ILE A 79 -13.55 5.03 -2.43
CA ILE A 79 -12.45 4.07 -2.56
C ILE A 79 -12.96 2.70 -3.01
N GLU A 80 -12.09 1.89 -3.61
CA GLU A 80 -12.45 0.54 -4.06
C GLU A 80 -12.37 -0.52 -2.95
N SER A 81 -11.54 -0.29 -1.93
CA SER A 81 -11.27 -1.30 -0.90
C SER A 81 -12.47 -1.52 0.03
N GLU A 82 -13.15 -2.66 -0.16
CA GLU A 82 -14.24 -3.10 0.73
C GLU A 82 -13.77 -3.27 2.18
N LEU A 83 -12.52 -3.75 2.35
CA LEU A 83 -11.90 -3.88 3.66
C LEU A 83 -11.85 -2.53 4.38
N LEU A 84 -11.35 -1.49 3.71
CA LEU A 84 -11.29 -0.15 4.28
C LEU A 84 -12.69 0.42 4.51
N GLU A 85 -13.58 0.30 3.52
CA GLU A 85 -14.96 0.81 3.63
C GLU A 85 -15.74 0.12 4.76
N SER A 86 -15.42 -1.12 5.14
CA SER A 86 -16.15 -1.82 6.19
C SER A 86 -16.02 -1.16 7.57
N LEU A 87 -14.83 -0.63 7.90
CA LEU A 87 -14.50 -0.12 9.24
C LEU A 87 -14.33 1.40 9.29
N TRP A 88 -13.99 2.04 8.18
CA TRP A 88 -13.53 3.43 8.15
C TRP A 88 -14.46 4.32 7.33
N LYS A 89 -14.51 5.61 7.69
CA LYS A 89 -15.24 6.68 6.99
C LYS A 89 -14.36 7.92 6.90
N GLU A 90 -14.83 8.91 6.14
CA GLU A 90 -14.17 10.21 5.98
C GLU A 90 -12.74 10.08 5.46
N PHE A 91 -12.59 9.32 4.37
CA PHE A 91 -11.29 9.15 3.72
C PHE A 91 -10.78 10.47 3.15
N GLU A 92 -9.60 10.88 3.61
CA GLU A 92 -8.87 12.04 3.12
C GLU A 92 -7.50 11.60 2.65
N TYR A 93 -7.17 11.94 1.41
CA TYR A 93 -5.90 11.60 0.79
C TYR A 93 -5.07 12.86 0.57
N HIS A 94 -3.80 12.77 0.90
CA HIS A 94 -2.77 13.73 0.48
C HIS A 94 -1.81 13.04 -0.48
N ILE A 95 -1.55 13.66 -1.62
CA ILE A 95 -0.72 13.10 -2.68
C ILE A 95 0.35 14.10 -3.06
N TRP A 96 1.61 13.68 -3.00
CA TRP A 96 2.78 14.47 -3.41
C TRP A 96 3.15 14.07 -4.83
N ILE A 97 2.88 14.99 -5.76
CA ILE A 97 3.07 14.78 -7.20
C ILE A 97 4.33 15.52 -7.64
N ASP A 98 5.31 14.77 -8.13
CA ASP A 98 6.37 15.34 -8.93
C ASP A 98 5.77 15.70 -10.30
N TYR A 99 5.47 16.99 -10.47
CA TYR A 99 4.81 17.50 -11.68
C TYR A 99 5.75 17.54 -12.89
N LYS A 100 7.07 17.42 -12.69
CA LYS A 100 8.06 17.41 -13.78
C LYS A 100 8.15 16.00 -14.37
N ASP A 101 8.33 15.01 -13.52
CA ASP A 101 8.43 13.60 -13.94
C ASP A 101 7.06 12.92 -14.05
N LYS A 102 5.98 13.59 -13.64
CA LYS A 102 4.58 13.12 -13.65
C LYS A 102 4.38 11.83 -12.85
N VAL A 103 5.05 11.74 -11.71
CA VAL A 103 4.98 10.59 -10.80
C VAL A 103 4.49 10.99 -9.42
N ILE A 104 3.89 10.06 -8.70
CA ILE A 104 3.57 10.23 -7.28
C ILE A 104 4.79 9.77 -6.49
N LYS A 105 5.32 10.64 -5.61
CA LYS A 105 6.46 10.33 -4.73
C LYS A 105 6.00 9.81 -3.38
N LYS A 106 4.85 10.28 -2.90
CA LYS A 106 4.28 9.92 -1.60
C LYS A 106 2.77 10.06 -1.65
N ALA A 107 2.07 9.19 -0.93
CA ALA A 107 0.65 9.29 -0.70
C ALA A 107 0.32 8.94 0.76
N LYS A 108 -0.58 9.71 1.36
CA LYS A 108 -1.06 9.50 2.71
C LYS A 108 -2.58 9.39 2.71
N LEU A 109 -3.11 8.40 3.41
CA LEU A 109 -4.52 8.22 3.69
C LEU A 109 -4.76 8.45 5.17
N SER A 110 -5.80 9.22 5.48
CA SER A 110 -6.35 9.36 6.83
C SER A 110 -7.83 9.03 6.81
N ALA A 111 -8.32 8.33 7.84
CA ALA A 111 -9.73 8.02 8.00
C ALA A 111 -10.10 7.90 9.48
N VAL A 112 -11.39 7.95 9.81
CA VAL A 112 -11.90 7.75 11.18
C VAL A 112 -12.75 6.48 11.25
N ASN A 113 -12.72 5.79 12.40
CA ASN A 113 -13.50 4.58 12.57
C ASN A 113 -15.00 4.91 12.59
N LYS A 114 -15.82 4.06 11.96
CA LYS A 114 -17.27 4.24 11.89
C LYS A 114 -17.98 4.17 13.25
N GLN A 115 -17.46 3.38 14.18
CA GLN A 115 -18.07 3.12 15.49
C GLN A 115 -17.42 3.91 16.63
N MET A 116 -16.14 4.24 16.50
CA MET A 116 -15.36 4.95 17.53
C MET A 116 -14.63 6.13 16.92
N GLU A 117 -15.23 7.33 16.96
CA GLU A 117 -14.68 8.50 16.26
C GLU A 117 -13.31 8.97 16.77
N ASN A 118 -12.93 8.57 18.00
CA ASN A 118 -11.60 8.82 18.56
C ASN A 118 -10.50 7.92 17.98
N THR A 119 -10.87 6.90 17.20
CA THR A 119 -9.93 5.97 16.56
C THR A 119 -9.71 6.38 15.12
N THR A 120 -8.45 6.64 14.76
CA THR A 120 -8.04 7.07 13.42
C THR A 120 -7.18 6.02 12.72
N LEU A 121 -7.32 5.96 11.40
CA LEU A 121 -6.43 5.24 10.51
C LEU A 121 -5.48 6.26 9.87
N SER A 122 -4.19 5.93 9.82
CA SER A 122 -3.23 6.63 8.98
C SER A 122 -2.39 5.61 8.23
N LEU A 123 -2.42 5.67 6.90
CA LEU A 123 -1.56 4.89 6.01
C LEU A 123 -0.68 5.85 5.22
N GLU A 124 0.58 5.48 5.04
CA GLU A 124 1.55 6.24 4.28
C GLU A 124 2.30 5.30 3.34
N ALA A 125 2.39 5.70 2.07
CA ALA A 125 3.14 5.00 1.04
C ALA A 125 4.14 5.96 0.40
N GLU A 126 5.40 5.54 0.33
CA GLU A 126 6.49 6.28 -0.29
C GLU A 126 7.02 5.49 -1.48
N PHE A 127 7.27 6.18 -2.59
CA PHE A 127 7.66 5.58 -3.86
C PHE A 127 9.08 5.98 -4.21
N LEU A 128 9.95 4.96 -4.21
CA LEU A 128 11.37 5.08 -4.49
C LEU A 128 11.71 4.26 -5.74
N ASP A 129 12.84 4.58 -6.37
CA ASP A 129 13.40 3.80 -7.48
C ASP A 129 12.41 3.53 -8.63
N ILE A 130 11.51 4.49 -8.88
CA ILE A 130 10.51 4.41 -9.95
C ILE A 130 11.20 4.17 -11.30
N ASN A 131 10.69 3.21 -12.08
CA ASN A 131 11.25 2.74 -13.36
C ASN A 131 12.65 2.10 -13.27
N LYS A 132 13.18 1.82 -12.08
CA LYS A 132 14.38 1.00 -11.94
C LYS A 132 14.02 -0.48 -11.92
N THR A 133 14.88 -1.31 -12.52
CA THR A 133 14.73 -2.76 -12.48
C THR A 133 15.12 -3.27 -11.09
N VAL A 134 14.20 -3.96 -10.42
CA VAL A 134 14.46 -4.69 -9.18
C VAL A 134 14.53 -6.17 -9.52
N SER A 135 15.68 -6.80 -9.26
CA SER A 135 15.81 -8.25 -9.38
C SER A 135 15.46 -8.88 -8.04
N ILE A 136 14.42 -9.70 -8.03
CA ILE A 136 14.00 -10.49 -6.87
C ILE A 136 14.27 -11.95 -7.21
N LYS A 137 14.88 -12.69 -6.28
CA LYS A 137 15.15 -14.13 -6.43
C LYS A 137 14.40 -14.88 -5.34
N PRO A 138 13.96 -16.13 -5.61
CA PRO A 138 13.45 -17.00 -4.57
C PRO A 138 14.47 -17.12 -3.43
N PRO A 139 14.01 -17.15 -2.17
CA PRO A 139 14.89 -17.46 -1.06
C PRO A 139 15.48 -18.87 -1.28
N VAL A 140 16.79 -19.00 -1.11
CA VAL A 140 17.47 -20.31 -1.11
C VAL A 140 17.29 -20.94 0.26
N GLU A 141 16.78 -22.18 0.29
CA GLU A 141 16.89 -23.04 1.48
C GLU A 141 18.38 -23.32 1.70
N ASN A 142 18.91 -22.93 2.86
CA ASN A 142 20.24 -23.36 3.33
C ASN A 142 20.09 -24.63 4.17
#